data_AF-A0A8J7PVT2-F1
#
_entry.id   AF-A0A8J7PVT2-F1
#
_cell.length_a   1.000
_cell.length_b   1.000
_cell.length_c   1.000
_cell.angle_alpha   90.00
_cell.angle_beta   90.00
_cell.angle_gamma   90.00
#
_symmetry.space_group_name_H-M   'P 1'
#
loop_
_entity.id
_entity.type
_entity.pdbx_description
1 polymer ?
#
loop_
_entity_poly.entity_id
_entity_poly.type
_entity_poly.pdbx_seq_one_letter_code
_entity_poly.pdbx_strand_id
1 'polypeptide(L)'
;MADTKPQPDDAGGPDARTEELVAYLDGELDPKAAEAMATRLTLDTRLRAEADALQRAWDILDVLPRPQPSAAFTTRTVSQVIPAPAALSGTQILPAPGAATPTMPIVPGPRPGPGFWLGSLALILLAGVGGYFGHRALAPKVTPEPPLEDVTLMKNLRLYRNVDDIEYLKKLDSPELFGDEGE
;
A
#
# COMPACT_ATOMS: atom_id res chain seq x y z
N MET A 1 -11.48 32.44 -41.05
CA MET A 1 -11.48 31.13 -40.36
C MET A 1 -10.15 31.04 -39.64
N ALA A 2 -10.14 31.31 -38.34
CA ALA A 2 -8.91 31.33 -37.54
C ALA A 2 -8.55 29.88 -37.18
N ASP A 3 -7.35 29.49 -37.59
CA ASP A 3 -6.73 28.19 -37.36
C ASP A 3 -6.19 28.18 -35.91
N THR A 4 -7.00 27.76 -34.95
CA THR A 4 -6.55 27.58 -33.56
C THR A 4 -5.82 26.25 -33.48
N LYS A 5 -4.50 26.30 -33.66
CA LYS A 5 -3.60 25.19 -33.36
C LYS A 5 -3.75 24.83 -31.86
N PRO A 6 -4.00 23.57 -31.49
CA PRO A 6 -4.15 23.18 -30.10
C PRO A 6 -2.85 23.44 -29.34
N GLN A 7 -2.98 24.08 -28.19
CA GLN A 7 -1.91 24.38 -27.26
C GLN A 7 -1.39 23.05 -26.65
N PRO A 8 -0.07 22.80 -26.63
CA PRO A 8 0.49 21.53 -26.15
C PRO A 8 0.29 21.27 -24.64
N ASP A 9 -0.31 22.22 -23.94
CA ASP A 9 -0.39 22.26 -22.48
C ASP A 9 -1.61 21.46 -21.94
N ASP A 10 -2.51 20.99 -22.80
CA ASP A 10 -3.78 20.33 -22.43
C ASP A 10 -3.75 18.78 -22.51
N ALA A 11 -2.57 18.17 -22.74
CA ALA A 11 -2.47 16.72 -22.92
C ALA A 11 -2.35 15.92 -21.59
N GLY A 12 -2.25 16.59 -20.45
CA GLY A 12 -2.17 15.97 -19.14
C GLY A 12 -3.28 16.48 -18.24
N GLY A 13 -4.04 15.57 -17.60
CA GLY A 13 -5.02 15.96 -16.60
C GLY A 13 -4.39 16.76 -15.44
N PRO A 14 -5.21 17.31 -14.52
CA PRO A 14 -4.70 18.06 -13.36
C PRO A 14 -3.61 17.32 -12.56
N ASP A 15 -3.63 15.99 -12.60
CA ASP A 15 -2.64 15.11 -11.96
C ASP A 15 -1.26 15.20 -12.64
N ALA A 16 -1.19 15.27 -13.97
CA ALA A 16 0.07 15.33 -14.71
C ALA A 16 0.82 16.65 -14.49
N ARG A 17 0.07 17.77 -14.39
CA ARG A 17 0.63 19.08 -14.04
C ARG A 17 1.19 19.08 -12.61
N THR A 18 0.48 18.43 -11.69
CA THR A 18 0.91 18.33 -10.28
C THR A 18 2.15 17.44 -10.17
N GLU A 19 2.20 16.33 -10.90
CA GLU A 19 3.36 15.45 -10.99
C GLU A 19 4.61 16.18 -11.52
N GLU A 20 4.46 16.94 -12.61
CA GLU A 20 5.55 17.77 -13.16
C GLU A 20 6.05 18.80 -12.14
N LEU A 21 5.15 19.39 -11.35
CA LEU A 21 5.49 20.36 -10.32
C LEU A 21 6.18 19.72 -9.11
N VAL A 22 5.76 18.52 -8.71
CA VAL A 22 6.43 17.75 -7.66
C VAL A 22 7.82 17.32 -8.13
N ALA A 23 7.95 16.84 -9.36
CA ALA A 23 9.23 16.48 -9.98
C ALA A 23 10.20 17.68 -10.11
N TYR A 24 9.66 18.91 -10.16
CA TYR A 24 10.47 20.12 -10.08
C TYR A 24 10.99 20.38 -8.65
N LEU A 25 10.14 20.16 -7.64
CA LEU A 25 10.46 20.43 -6.25
C LEU A 25 11.44 19.41 -5.65
N ASP A 26 11.35 18.13 -6.05
CA ASP A 26 12.29 17.09 -5.64
C ASP A 26 13.58 17.05 -6.49
N GLY A 27 13.60 17.75 -7.62
CA GLY A 27 14.74 17.83 -8.53
C GLY A 27 14.87 16.68 -9.53
N GLU A 28 13.82 15.88 -9.72
CA GLU A 28 13.78 14.76 -10.68
C GLU A 28 13.57 15.22 -12.14
N LEU A 29 13.22 16.48 -12.39
CA LEU A 29 13.13 17.03 -13.75
C LEU A 29 14.50 17.12 -14.44
N ASP A 30 14.52 16.82 -15.74
CA ASP A 30 15.70 17.06 -16.56
C ASP A 30 16.05 18.57 -16.62
N PRO A 31 17.32 18.95 -16.83
CA PRO A 31 17.75 20.36 -16.75
C PRO A 31 16.96 21.30 -17.68
N LYS A 32 16.58 20.83 -18.87
CA LYS A 32 15.85 21.65 -19.85
C LYS A 32 14.39 21.84 -19.42
N ALA A 33 13.76 20.78 -18.90
CA ALA A 33 12.40 20.88 -18.35
C ALA A 33 12.37 21.71 -17.06
N ALA A 34 13.39 21.63 -16.22
CA ALA A 34 13.52 22.46 -15.01
C ALA A 34 13.62 23.95 -15.35
N GLU A 35 14.39 24.34 -16.36
CA GLU A 35 14.46 25.74 -16.84
C GLU A 35 13.11 26.23 -17.40
N ALA A 36 12.43 25.37 -18.17
CA ALA A 36 11.10 25.67 -18.70
C ALA A 36 10.08 25.84 -17.57
N MET A 37 10.12 24.99 -16.54
CA MET A 37 9.26 25.08 -15.37
C MET A 37 9.54 26.34 -14.55
N ALA A 38 10.82 26.69 -14.32
CA ALA A 38 11.20 27.92 -13.65
C ALA A 38 10.68 29.18 -14.37
N THR A 39 10.71 29.17 -15.70
CA THR A 39 10.13 30.24 -16.53
C THR A 39 8.61 30.30 -16.33
N ARG A 40 7.91 29.16 -16.37
CA ARG A 40 6.45 29.08 -16.14
C ARG A 40 6.06 29.58 -14.75
N LEU A 41 6.80 29.19 -13.71
CA LEU A 41 6.62 29.66 -12.33
C LEU A 41 6.83 31.17 -12.17
N THR A 42 7.68 31.77 -13.01
CA THR A 42 7.88 33.23 -13.02
C THR A 42 6.68 33.96 -13.62
N LEU A 43 6.08 33.39 -14.66
CA LEU A 43 4.97 34.00 -15.41
C LEU A 43 3.59 33.73 -14.79
N ASP A 44 3.40 32.60 -14.12
CA ASP A 44 2.11 32.19 -13.54
C ASP A 44 2.13 32.26 -12.00
N THR A 45 1.44 33.26 -11.45
CA THR A 45 1.28 33.44 -9.99
C THR A 45 0.50 32.30 -9.34
N ARG A 46 -0.48 31.70 -10.05
CA ARG A 46 -1.26 30.58 -9.50
C ARG A 46 -0.40 29.33 -9.39
N LEU A 47 0.39 29.02 -10.43
CA LEU A 47 1.33 27.90 -10.40
C LEU A 47 2.35 28.04 -9.27
N ARG A 48 2.83 29.27 -9.01
CA ARG A 48 3.71 29.55 -7.87
C ARG A 48 3.04 29.29 -6.52
N ALA A 49 1.79 29.73 -6.35
CA ALA A 49 1.05 29.46 -5.12
C ALA A 49 0.80 27.96 -4.89
N GLU A 50 0.59 27.20 -5.96
CA GLU A 50 0.50 25.73 -5.91
C GLU A 50 1.84 25.10 -5.48
N ALA A 51 2.96 25.57 -6.02
CA ALA A 51 4.31 25.13 -5.63
C ALA A 51 4.61 25.44 -4.14
N ASP A 52 4.29 26.65 -3.69
CA ASP A 52 4.47 27.07 -2.29
C ASP A 52 3.59 26.27 -1.32
N ALA A 53 2.39 25.85 -1.76
CA ALA A 53 1.52 24.99 -0.97
C ALA A 53 2.11 23.58 -0.81
N LEU A 54 2.65 23.00 -1.90
CA LEU A 54 3.34 21.71 -1.86
C LEU A 54 4.58 21.77 -0.97
N GLN A 55 5.43 22.78 -1.13
CA GLN A 55 6.63 22.95 -0.31
C GLN A 55 6.29 23.00 1.19
N ARG A 56 5.31 23.80 1.58
CA ARG A 56 4.88 23.89 2.99
C ARG A 56 4.35 22.56 3.53
N ALA A 57 3.66 21.77 2.71
CA ALA A 57 3.18 20.45 3.13
C ALA A 57 4.35 19.52 3.45
N TRP A 58 5.42 19.55 2.65
CA TRP A 58 6.65 18.80 2.90
C TRP A 58 7.39 19.31 4.13
N ASP A 59 7.53 20.62 4.30
CA ASP A 59 8.19 21.21 5.48
C ASP A 59 7.51 20.80 6.80
N ILE A 60 6.18 20.60 6.79
CA ILE A 60 5.43 20.13 7.97
C ILE A 60 5.80 18.69 8.34
N LEU A 61 6.16 17.84 7.37
CA LEU A 61 6.58 16.47 7.66
C LEU A 61 7.89 16.43 8.44
N ASP A 62 8.75 17.43 8.27
CA ASP A 62 10.03 17.52 8.99
C ASP A 62 9.88 17.88 10.46
N VAL A 63 8.80 18.58 10.84
CA VAL A 63 8.51 18.93 12.24
C VAL A 63 7.78 17.81 12.99
N LEU A 64 7.49 16.68 12.34
CA LEU A 64 6.82 15.57 13.01
C LEU A 64 7.74 14.93 14.07
N PRO A 65 7.21 14.71 15.29
CA PRO A 65 7.99 14.08 16.36
C PRO A 65 8.38 12.65 15.93
N ARG A 66 9.67 12.34 15.99
CA ARG A 66 10.18 11.00 15.69
C ARG A 66 9.96 10.11 16.93
N PRO A 67 9.03 9.14 16.90
CA PRO A 67 8.82 8.27 18.05
C PRO A 67 10.07 7.40 18.24
N GLN A 68 10.65 7.44 19.44
CA GLN A 68 11.72 6.51 19.79
C GLN A 68 11.14 5.11 20.02
N PRO A 69 11.73 4.06 19.43
CA PRO A 69 11.27 2.70 19.67
C PRO A 69 11.45 2.35 21.15
N SER A 70 10.46 1.66 21.73
CA SER A 70 10.60 1.13 23.09
C SER A 70 11.65 0.01 23.12
N ALA A 71 12.30 -0.20 24.26
CA ALA A 71 13.30 -1.26 24.43
C ALA A 71 12.77 -2.66 24.08
N ALA A 72 11.46 -2.87 24.20
CA ALA A 72 10.78 -4.12 23.86
C ALA A 72 10.38 -4.25 22.38
N PHE A 73 10.58 -3.22 21.54
CA PHE A 73 10.17 -3.22 20.13
C PHE A 73 10.79 -4.39 19.36
N THR A 74 12.11 -4.60 19.50
CA THR A 74 12.82 -5.70 18.83
C THR A 74 12.33 -7.07 19.29
N THR A 75 12.20 -7.28 20.61
CA THR A 75 11.70 -8.53 21.19
C THR A 75 10.28 -8.84 20.73
N ARG A 76 9.42 -7.81 20.69
CA ARG A 76 8.03 -7.95 20.22
C ARG A 76 7.96 -8.30 18.74
N THR A 77 8.75 -7.64 17.89
CA THR A 77 8.79 -7.94 16.45
C THR A 77 9.30 -9.35 16.18
N VAL A 78 10.37 -9.79 16.86
CA VAL A 78 10.89 -11.16 16.72
C VAL A 78 9.84 -12.19 17.16
N SER A 79 9.15 -11.96 18.29
CA SER A 79 8.12 -12.89 18.77
C SER A 79 6.92 -13.03 17.82
N GLN A 80 6.61 -12.01 17.02
CA GLN A 80 5.53 -12.04 16.02
C GLN A 80 5.94 -12.70 14.70
N VAL A 81 7.24 -12.68 14.36
CA VAL A 81 7.76 -13.26 13.12
C VAL A 81 8.07 -14.76 13.28
N ILE A 82 8.13 -15.28 14.51
CA ILE A 82 8.20 -16.73 14.75
C ILE A 82 6.84 -17.33 14.35
N PRO A 83 6.75 -18.06 13.21
CA PRO A 83 5.56 -18.84 12.93
C PRO A 83 5.47 -19.89 14.03
N ALA A 84 4.27 -20.09 14.59
CA ALA A 84 4.00 -21.22 15.46
C ALA A 84 4.65 -22.48 14.84
N PRO A 85 5.45 -23.26 15.58
CA PRO A 85 6.07 -24.45 15.02
C PRO A 85 4.95 -25.31 14.44
N ALA A 86 5.04 -25.60 13.15
CA ALA A 86 4.20 -26.59 12.50
C ALA A 86 4.24 -27.82 13.40
N ALA A 87 3.07 -28.16 13.94
CA ALA A 87 2.90 -29.26 14.87
C ALA A 87 3.71 -30.45 14.37
N LEU A 88 4.57 -30.95 15.27
CA LEU A 88 5.35 -32.16 15.12
C LEU A 88 4.42 -33.26 14.56
N SER A 89 4.45 -33.45 13.24
CA SER A 89 3.84 -34.62 12.63
C SER A 89 4.70 -35.79 13.03
N GLY A 90 4.11 -36.59 13.92
CA GLY A 90 4.75 -37.71 14.58
C GLY A 90 5.44 -38.65 13.61
N THR A 91 6.59 -39.12 14.08
CA THR A 91 7.08 -40.49 13.97
C THR A 91 6.31 -41.38 12.99
N GLN A 92 6.80 -41.48 11.77
CA GLN A 92 6.82 -42.76 11.07
C GLN A 92 8.23 -43.02 10.55
N ILE A 93 8.85 -44.02 11.17
CA ILE A 93 10.10 -44.64 10.78
C ILE A 93 9.81 -45.57 9.60
N LEU A 94 10.43 -45.35 8.45
CA LEU A 94 10.67 -46.41 7.46
C LEU A 94 12.01 -46.19 6.73
N PRO A 95 12.67 -47.28 6.30
CA PRO A 95 14.12 -47.37 6.20
C PRO A 95 14.67 -46.84 4.87
N ALA A 96 15.93 -46.44 4.89
CA ALA A 96 16.71 -46.09 3.71
C ALA A 96 16.80 -47.28 2.73
N PRO A 97 16.76 -46.99 1.42
CA PRO A 97 17.74 -47.61 0.54
C PRO A 97 18.33 -46.62 -0.47
N GLY A 98 19.64 -46.74 -0.66
CA GLY A 98 20.32 -46.51 -1.93
C GLY A 98 20.55 -45.06 -2.35
N ALA A 99 21.81 -44.63 -2.23
CA ALA A 99 22.33 -43.48 -2.94
C ALA A 99 22.10 -43.65 -4.46
N ALA A 100 21.16 -42.88 -5.02
CA ALA A 100 21.04 -42.68 -6.45
C ALA A 100 21.04 -41.16 -6.69
N THR A 101 22.19 -40.64 -7.14
CA THR A 101 22.31 -39.28 -7.68
C THR A 101 21.30 -39.10 -8.82
N PRO A 102 20.32 -38.18 -8.72
CA PRO A 102 19.49 -37.86 -9.85
C PRO A 102 20.28 -36.96 -10.81
N THR A 103 20.98 -37.58 -11.76
CA THR A 103 21.35 -36.91 -13.00
C THR A 103 20.05 -36.62 -13.74
N MET A 104 19.53 -35.40 -13.58
CA MET A 104 18.40 -34.95 -14.39
C MET A 104 18.84 -34.90 -15.87
N PRO A 105 18.17 -35.63 -16.78
CA PRO A 105 18.40 -35.43 -18.21
C PRO A 105 17.90 -34.03 -18.57
N ILE A 106 18.79 -33.19 -19.08
CA ILE A 106 18.43 -31.90 -19.68
C ILE A 106 17.62 -32.22 -20.93
N VAL A 107 16.30 -32.14 -20.81
CA VAL A 107 15.38 -32.19 -21.96
C VAL A 107 15.37 -30.79 -22.58
N PRO A 108 15.76 -30.61 -23.85
CA PRO A 108 15.66 -29.31 -24.51
C PRO A 108 14.17 -28.96 -24.68
N GLY A 109 13.70 -28.01 -23.88
CA GLY A 109 12.34 -27.49 -24.01
C GLY A 109 12.16 -26.79 -25.37
N PRO A 110 11.00 -26.94 -26.02
CA PRO A 110 10.72 -26.24 -27.27
C PRO A 110 10.75 -24.73 -27.03
N ARG A 111 11.51 -24.01 -27.86
CA ARG A 111 11.55 -22.55 -27.85
C ARG A 111 10.14 -22.04 -28.18
N PRO A 112 9.50 -21.21 -27.33
CA PRO A 112 8.17 -20.73 -27.60
C PRO A 112 8.20 -19.87 -28.87
N GLY A 113 7.46 -20.31 -29.90
CA GLY A 113 7.29 -19.56 -31.13
C GLY A 113 6.49 -18.26 -30.90
N PRO A 114 6.48 -17.33 -31.87
CA PRO A 114 5.81 -16.04 -31.73
C PRO A 114 4.31 -16.14 -31.43
N GLY A 115 3.66 -17.26 -31.78
CA GLY A 115 2.27 -17.55 -31.44
C GLY A 115 2.00 -17.75 -29.93
N PHE A 116 2.99 -18.22 -29.16
CA PHE A 116 2.85 -18.36 -27.70
C PHE A 116 2.83 -16.99 -27.00
N TRP A 117 3.66 -16.06 -27.48
CA TRP A 117 3.69 -14.68 -26.98
C TRP A 117 2.39 -13.93 -27.31
N LEU A 118 1.87 -14.09 -28.53
CA LEU A 118 0.58 -13.51 -28.92
C LEU A 118 -0.59 -14.09 -28.13
N GLY A 119 -0.61 -15.41 -27.91
CA GLY A 119 -1.64 -16.07 -27.10
C GLY A 119 -1.60 -15.64 -25.63
N SER A 120 -0.41 -15.49 -25.05
CA SER A 120 -0.24 -15.03 -23.67
C SER A 120 -0.68 -13.58 -23.49
N LEU A 121 -0.37 -12.70 -24.45
CA LEU A 121 -0.82 -11.30 -24.43
C LEU A 121 -2.35 -11.19 -24.50
N ALA A 122 -2.98 -11.99 -25.37
CA ALA A 122 -4.44 -12.01 -25.49
C ALA A 122 -5.12 -12.51 -24.20
N LEU A 123 -4.54 -13.50 -23.53
CA LEU A 123 -5.07 -14.02 -22.26
C LEU A 123 -4.96 -12.99 -21.12
N ILE A 124 -3.85 -12.25 -21.04
CA ILE A 124 -3.65 -11.19 -20.05
C ILE A 124 -4.65 -10.06 -20.26
N LEU A 125 -4.86 -9.64 -21.52
CA LEU A 125 -5.85 -8.61 -21.84
C LEU A 125 -7.27 -9.06 -21.50
N LEU A 126 -7.62 -10.32 -21.79
CA LEU A 126 -8.94 -10.86 -21.46
C LEU A 126 -9.16 -10.94 -19.94
N ALA A 127 -8.14 -11.32 -19.16
CA ALA A 127 -8.20 -11.34 -17.71
C ALA A 127 -8.33 -9.93 -17.11
N GLY A 128 -7.62 -8.94 -17.64
CA GLY A 128 -7.72 -7.55 -17.20
C GLY A 128 -9.10 -6.94 -17.45
N VAL A 129 -9.64 -7.15 -18.66
CA VAL A 129 -10.99 -6.68 -19.02
C VAL A 129 -12.04 -7.41 -18.19
N GLY A 130 -11.95 -8.73 -18.07
CA GLY A 130 -12.86 -9.54 -17.25
C GLY A 130 -12.83 -9.14 -15.78
N GLY A 131 -11.65 -8.88 -15.22
CA GLY A 131 -11.49 -8.40 -13.83
C GLY A 131 -12.11 -7.02 -13.61
N TYR A 132 -11.91 -6.08 -14.55
CA TYR A 132 -12.47 -4.73 -14.46
C TYR A 132 -14.01 -4.73 -14.50
N PHE A 133 -14.61 -5.44 -15.45
CA PHE A 133 -16.07 -5.54 -15.56
C PHE A 133 -16.67 -6.39 -14.44
N GLY A 134 -15.99 -7.46 -14.02
CA GLY A 134 -16.41 -8.28 -12.88
C GLY A 134 -16.43 -7.47 -11.59
N HIS A 135 -15.40 -6.67 -11.32
CA HIS A 135 -15.35 -5.81 -10.15
C HIS A 135 -16.49 -4.78 -10.17
N ARG A 136 -16.79 -4.18 -11.32
CA ARG A 136 -17.90 -3.22 -11.44
C ARG A 136 -19.28 -3.85 -11.23
N ALA A 137 -19.46 -5.12 -11.61
CA ALA A 137 -20.74 -5.82 -11.46
C ALA A 137 -20.95 -6.39 -10.05
N LEU A 138 -19.87 -6.82 -9.38
CA LEU A 138 -19.92 -7.41 -8.03
C LEU A 138 -19.60 -6.43 -6.91
N ALA A 139 -19.16 -5.20 -7.22
CA ALA A 139 -18.89 -4.19 -6.20
C ALA A 139 -20.19 -3.95 -5.40
N PRO A 140 -20.22 -4.31 -4.10
CA PRO A 140 -21.37 -4.03 -3.28
C PRO A 140 -21.58 -2.52 -3.24
N LYS A 141 -22.84 -2.09 -3.35
CA LYS A 141 -23.19 -0.68 -3.20
C LYS A 141 -22.83 -0.28 -1.78
N VAL A 142 -21.69 0.39 -1.63
CA VAL A 142 -21.21 0.96 -0.36
C VAL A 142 -22.30 1.89 0.13
N THR A 143 -22.88 1.57 1.28
CA THR A 143 -23.81 2.46 1.98
C THR A 143 -23.04 3.75 2.32
N PRO A 144 -23.50 4.92 1.84
CA PRO A 144 -22.89 6.18 2.22
C PRO A 144 -23.20 6.40 3.70
N GLU A 145 -22.17 6.76 4.47
CA GLU A 145 -22.17 6.93 5.94
C GLU A 145 -22.05 5.62 6.74
N PRO A 146 -20.82 5.16 7.04
CA PRO A 146 -20.64 4.26 8.18
C PRO A 146 -21.14 4.96 9.45
N PRO A 147 -21.86 4.27 10.36
CA PRO A 147 -22.24 4.83 11.64
C PRO A 147 -20.99 5.42 12.32
N LEU A 148 -21.06 6.68 12.76
CA LEU A 148 -19.94 7.38 13.41
C LEU A 148 -19.39 6.62 14.64
N GLU A 149 -20.19 5.70 15.18
CA GLU A 149 -19.85 4.77 16.25
C GLU A 149 -18.71 3.81 15.86
N ASP A 150 -18.74 3.30 14.62
CA ASP A 150 -17.71 2.41 14.08
C ASP A 150 -16.37 3.12 13.91
N VAL A 151 -16.38 4.44 13.70
CA VAL A 151 -15.14 5.25 13.60
C VAL A 151 -14.39 5.28 14.94
N THR A 152 -15.12 5.37 16.05
CA THR A 152 -14.53 5.38 17.38
C THR A 152 -13.94 4.01 17.72
N LEU A 153 -14.65 2.94 17.32
CA LEU A 153 -14.20 1.57 17.49
C LEU A 153 -12.96 1.26 16.64
N MET A 154 -12.92 1.75 15.38
CA MET A 154 -11.76 1.63 14.49
C MET A 154 -10.53 2.38 15.00
N LYS A 155 -10.71 3.61 15.54
CA LYS A 155 -9.61 4.39 16.13
C LYS A 155 -8.97 3.67 17.31
N ASN A 156 -9.79 3.00 18.11
CA ASN A 156 -9.36 2.32 19.33
C ASN A 156 -9.12 0.82 19.14
N LEU A 157 -9.11 0.31 17.90
CA LEU A 157 -8.99 -1.12 17.59
C LEU A 157 -7.71 -1.74 18.16
N ARG A 158 -6.65 -0.94 18.31
CA ARG A 158 -5.39 -1.35 18.96
C ARG A 158 -5.58 -1.70 20.45
N LEU A 159 -6.49 -1.04 21.15
CA LEU A 159 -6.79 -1.27 22.56
C LEU A 159 -7.59 -2.57 22.75
N TYR A 160 -8.51 -2.85 21.83
CA TYR A 160 -9.36 -4.05 21.90
C TYR A 160 -8.71 -5.31 21.31
N ARG A 161 -7.64 -5.20 20.51
CA ARG A 161 -6.99 -6.35 19.86
C ARG A 161 -6.45 -7.42 20.82
N ASN A 162 -6.10 -7.06 22.05
CA ASN A 162 -5.57 -8.00 23.03
C ASN A 162 -6.64 -8.46 24.04
N VAL A 163 -7.89 -8.07 23.82
CA VAL A 163 -9.00 -8.47 24.69
C VAL A 163 -9.72 -9.62 24.01
N ASP A 164 -9.51 -10.82 24.55
CA ASP A 164 -10.01 -12.05 23.95
C ASP A 164 -11.55 -12.19 24.05
N ASP A 165 -12.20 -11.48 24.99
CA ASP A 165 -13.64 -11.59 25.22
C ASP A 165 -14.31 -10.25 25.59
N ILE A 166 -15.48 -9.99 25.01
CA ILE A 166 -16.34 -8.84 25.33
C ILE A 166 -16.91 -8.92 26.75
N GLU A 167 -17.17 -10.13 27.28
CA GLU A 167 -17.63 -10.26 28.67
C GLU A 167 -16.61 -9.73 29.68
N TYR A 168 -15.32 -9.85 29.36
CA TYR A 168 -14.25 -9.32 30.20
C TYR A 168 -14.27 -7.79 30.26
N LEU A 169 -14.54 -7.10 29.14
CA LEU A 169 -14.68 -5.64 29.12
C LEU A 169 -15.85 -5.16 29.98
N LYS A 170 -16.97 -5.88 29.96
CA LYS A 170 -18.13 -5.55 30.80
C LYS A 170 -17.85 -5.75 32.29
N LYS A 171 -17.04 -6.76 32.63
CA LYS A 171 -16.56 -6.96 34.01
C LYS A 171 -15.58 -5.88 34.45
N LEU A 172 -14.81 -5.29 33.51
CA LEU A 172 -13.88 -4.20 33.80
C LEU A 172 -14.60 -2.90 34.19
N ASP A 173 -15.77 -2.65 33.59
CA ASP A 173 -16.64 -1.51 33.90
C ASP A 173 -17.48 -1.72 35.18
N SER A 174 -17.27 -2.83 35.89
CA SER A 174 -17.96 -3.11 37.15
C SER A 174 -17.18 -2.51 38.33
N PRO A 175 -17.66 -1.43 38.97
CA PRO A 175 -16.95 -0.78 40.07
C PRO A 175 -16.77 -1.67 41.31
N GLU A 176 -17.54 -2.76 41.44
CA GLU A 176 -17.41 -3.73 42.53
C GLU A 176 -16.13 -4.59 42.46
N LEU A 177 -15.50 -4.71 41.29
CA LEU A 177 -14.24 -5.47 41.10
C LEU A 177 -12.98 -4.65 41.36
N PHE A 178 -13.09 -3.32 41.42
CA PHE A 178 -11.97 -2.37 41.58
C PHE A 178 -12.23 -1.33 42.68
N GLY A 179 -13.09 -1.66 43.65
CA GLY A 179 -13.51 -0.73 44.70
C GLY A 179 -12.34 -0.06 45.45
N ASP A 180 -12.55 1.21 45.79
CA ASP A 180 -11.66 2.05 46.62
C ASP A 180 -11.11 1.26 47.81
N GLU A 181 -9.79 1.07 47.83
CA GLU A 181 -9.07 0.87 49.08
C GLU A 181 -9.13 2.20 49.84
N GLY A 182 -10.22 2.40 50.58
CA GLY A 182 -10.36 3.52 51.48
C GLY A 182 -9.33 3.44 52.60
N GLU A 183 -8.37 4.37 52.58
CA GLU A 183 -7.78 4.98 53.77
C GLU A 183 -7.71 6.51 53.61
#